data_AF-A0A5C0SMT7-F1
#
_entry.id   AF-A0A5C0SMT7-F1
#
_cell.length_a   1.000
_cell.length_b   1.000
_cell.length_c   1.000
_cell.angle_alpha   90.00
_cell.angle_beta   90.00
_cell.angle_gamma   90.00
#
_symmetry.space_group_name_H-M   'P 1'
#
loop_
_entity.id
_entity.type
_entity.pdbx_description
1 polymer ?
#
loop_
_entity_poly.entity_id
_entity_poly.type
_entity_poly.pdbx_seq_one_letter_code
_entity_poly.pdbx_strand_id
1 'polypeptide(L)'
;MSARGPTEEEIRNIIMPLMLSGAKMLDRHCPNCGSPLFEKDGKVFCPVCEHRKKQQKAEMKGVEERLMEKLNELANSLPEDIDELEKHLRAMEKIIELLERYRKLEGGE
;
A
#
# COMPACT_ATOMS: atom_id res chain seq x y z
N MET A 1 19.58 -10.64 5.44
CA MET A 1 18.22 -10.24 5.83
C MET A 1 17.32 -11.43 5.56
N SER A 2 16.93 -12.20 6.58
CA SER A 2 16.14 -13.41 6.38
C SER A 2 14.76 -13.06 5.81
N ALA A 3 14.41 -13.62 4.65
CA ALA A 3 13.09 -13.53 4.08
C ALA A 3 12.09 -14.07 5.11
N ARG A 4 11.28 -13.19 5.71
CA ARG A 4 10.19 -13.63 6.58
C ARG A 4 9.16 -14.31 5.68
N GLY A 5 8.93 -15.59 5.95
CA GLY A 5 7.89 -16.40 5.35
C GLY A 5 6.50 -15.77 5.43
N PRO A 6 5.49 -16.38 4.81
CA PRO A 6 4.10 -15.99 5.04
C PRO A 6 3.73 -16.09 6.53
N THR A 7 2.95 -15.14 7.03
CA THR A 7 2.41 -15.18 8.39
C THR A 7 1.29 -16.22 8.50
N GLU A 8 0.94 -16.64 9.72
CA GLU A 8 -0.20 -17.55 9.92
C GLU A 8 -1.51 -16.98 9.38
N GLU A 9 -1.69 -15.66 9.49
CA GLU A 9 -2.85 -14.97 8.95
C GLU A 9 -2.87 -15.01 7.42
N GLU A 10 -1.74 -14.78 6.76
CA GLU A 10 -1.62 -14.87 5.30
C GLU A 10 -1.85 -16.31 4.81
N ILE A 11 -1.37 -17.30 5.55
CA ILE A 11 -1.65 -18.71 5.25
C ILE A 11 -3.16 -18.96 5.31
N ARG A 12 -3.81 -18.54 6.40
CA ARG A 12 -5.24 -18.79 6.64
C ARG A 12 -6.15 -18.04 5.66
N ASN A 13 -5.86 -16.77 5.40
CA ASN A 13 -6.78 -15.86 4.71
C ASN A 13 -6.46 -15.71 3.21
N ILE A 14 -5.28 -16.14 2.75
CA ILE A 14 -4.86 -15.98 1.35
C ILE A 14 -4.55 -17.34 0.72
N ILE A 15 -3.65 -18.11 1.35
CA ILE A 15 -3.17 -19.38 0.77
C ILE A 15 -4.25 -20.46 0.81
N MET A 16 -4.90 -20.68 1.96
CA MET A 16 -5.95 -21.70 2.10
C MET A 16 -7.13 -21.47 1.12
N PRO A 17 -7.70 -20.26 0.99
CA PRO A 17 -8.77 -20.01 0.01
C PRO A 17 -8.34 -20.23 -1.44
N LEU A 18 -7.08 -19.96 -1.79
CA LEU A 18 -6.58 -20.21 -3.15
C LEU A 18 -6.56 -21.70 -3.47
N MET A 19 -6.11 -22.54 -2.54
CA MET A 19 -6.13 -23.99 -2.68
C MET A 19 -7.58 -24.50 -2.85
N LEU A 20 -8.52 -23.97 -2.05
CA LEU A 20 -9.95 -24.31 -2.16
C LEU A 20 -10.56 -23.83 -3.49
N SER A 21 -10.06 -22.73 -4.06
CA SER A 21 -10.51 -22.20 -5.36
C SER A 21 -10.00 -22.96 -6.59
N GLY A 22 -9.26 -24.06 -6.38
CA GLY A 22 -8.66 -24.86 -7.45
C GLY A 22 -7.35 -24.32 -8.01
N ALA A 23 -6.74 -23.32 -7.37
CA ALA A 23 -5.40 -22.86 -7.77
C ALA A 23 -4.36 -23.93 -7.42
N LYS A 24 -3.44 -24.19 -8.36
CA LYS A 24 -2.40 -25.22 -8.19
C LYS A 24 -1.19 -24.64 -7.47
N MET A 25 -0.85 -25.19 -6.31
CA MET A 25 0.42 -24.90 -5.65
C MET A 25 1.58 -25.55 -6.42
N LEU A 26 2.66 -24.81 -6.63
CA LEU A 26 3.88 -25.29 -7.28
C LEU A 26 4.93 -25.69 -6.23
N ASP A 27 5.91 -26.49 -6.66
CA ASP A 27 7.08 -26.90 -5.86
C ASP A 27 8.12 -25.77 -5.67
N ARG A 28 7.92 -24.64 -6.35
CA ARG A 28 8.78 -23.45 -6.28
C ARG A 28 8.25 -22.45 -5.25
N HIS A 29 9.16 -21.77 -4.58
CA HIS A 29 8.86 -20.73 -3.59
C HIS A 29 9.29 -19.36 -4.10
N CYS A 30 8.58 -18.32 -3.67
CA CYS A 30 8.89 -16.94 -4.00
C CYS A 30 10.22 -16.52 -3.36
N PRO A 31 11.18 -15.98 -4.13
CA PRO A 31 12.47 -15.56 -3.59
C PRO A 31 12.35 -14.36 -2.64
N ASN A 32 11.26 -13.59 -2.73
CA ASN A 32 11.06 -12.38 -1.94
C ASN A 32 10.48 -12.66 -0.54
N CYS A 33 9.54 -13.59 -0.43
CA CYS A 33 8.80 -13.83 0.81
C CYS A 33 8.74 -15.30 1.24
N GLY A 34 9.34 -16.23 0.49
CA GLY A 34 9.37 -17.65 0.83
C GLY A 34 8.01 -18.36 0.76
N SER A 35 6.94 -17.72 0.31
CA SER A 35 5.64 -18.36 0.09
C SER A 35 5.67 -19.26 -1.15
N PRO A 36 4.99 -20.41 -1.17
CA PRO A 36 4.86 -21.22 -2.38
C PRO A 36 4.20 -20.43 -3.51
N LEU A 37 4.68 -20.65 -4.74
CA LEU A 37 4.07 -20.06 -5.93
C LEU A 37 2.80 -20.83 -6.30
N PHE A 38 1.83 -20.12 -6.87
CA PHE A 38 0.57 -20.69 -7.34
C PHE A 38 0.41 -20.47 -8.84
N GLU A 39 -0.30 -21.39 -9.47
CA GLU A 39 -0.75 -21.30 -10.85
C GLU A 39 -2.27 -21.32 -10.90
N LYS A 40 -2.87 -20.35 -11.60
CA LYS A 40 -4.30 -20.30 -11.91
C LYS A 40 -4.48 -19.73 -13.30
N ASP A 41 -5.31 -20.36 -14.12
CA ASP A 41 -5.59 -19.94 -15.50
C ASP A 41 -4.31 -19.74 -16.34
N GLY A 42 -3.31 -20.62 -16.15
CA GLY A 42 -2.02 -20.58 -16.84
C GLY A 42 -1.05 -19.49 -16.38
N LYS A 43 -1.38 -18.72 -15.33
CA LYS A 43 -0.51 -17.67 -14.77
C LYS A 43 0.09 -18.10 -13.45
N VAL A 44 1.42 -17.99 -13.35
CA VAL A 44 2.17 -18.25 -12.11
C VAL A 44 2.36 -16.95 -11.34
N PHE A 45 2.01 -16.95 -10.06
CA PHE A 45 2.09 -15.76 -9.20
C PHE A 45 2.44 -16.12 -7.75
N CYS A 46 2.88 -15.12 -6.99
CA CYS A 46 3.07 -15.24 -5.54
C CYS A 46 1.86 -14.61 -4.83
N PRO A 47 1.01 -15.40 -4.16
CA PRO A 47 -0.23 -14.88 -3.60
C PRO A 47 -0.02 -13.86 -2.48
N VAL A 48 1.06 -14.05 -1.71
CA VAL A 48 1.40 -13.20 -0.56
C VAL A 48 1.97 -11.86 -1.03
N CYS A 49 2.92 -11.86 -1.97
CA CYS A 49 3.46 -10.62 -2.51
C CYS A 49 2.38 -9.78 -3.21
N GLU A 50 1.49 -10.42 -3.99
CA GLU A 50 0.38 -9.70 -4.62
C GLU A 50 -0.59 -9.12 -3.60
N HIS A 51 -0.95 -9.89 -2.56
CA HIS A 51 -1.82 -9.40 -1.50
C HIS A 51 -1.19 -8.21 -0.77
N ARG A 52 0.08 -8.31 -0.35
CA ARG A 52 0.80 -7.22 0.31
C ARG A 52 0.88 -5.97 -0.58
N LYS A 53 1.12 -6.12 -1.88
CA LYS A 53 1.12 -4.99 -2.83
C LYS A 53 -0.27 -4.32 -2.91
N LYS A 54 -1.35 -5.11 -2.91
CA LYS A 54 -2.72 -4.59 -2.89
C LYS A 54 -3.04 -3.86 -1.58
N GLN A 55 -2.64 -4.43 -0.44
CA GLN A 55 -2.79 -3.78 0.87
C GLN A 55 -2.03 -2.47 0.93
N GLN A 56 -0.75 -2.48 0.53
CA GLN A 56 0.06 -1.26 0.47
C GLN A 56 -0.60 -0.20 -0.41
N LYS A 57 -1.14 -0.55 -1.59
CA LYS A 57 -1.84 0.41 -2.45
C LYS A 57 -3.11 0.96 -1.79
N ALA A 58 -3.88 0.11 -1.10
CA ALA A 58 -5.08 0.54 -0.38
C ALA A 58 -4.75 1.47 0.80
N GLU A 59 -3.71 1.14 1.59
CA GLU A 59 -3.21 1.99 2.66
C GLU A 59 -2.72 3.34 2.12
N MET A 60 -1.95 3.33 1.03
CA MET A 60 -1.45 4.55 0.39
C MET A 60 -2.59 5.45 -0.08
N LYS A 61 -3.62 4.87 -0.71
CA LYS A 61 -4.83 5.61 -1.10
C LYS A 61 -5.55 6.22 0.12
N GLY A 62 -5.67 5.48 1.22
CA GLY A 62 -6.26 6.00 2.45
C GLY A 62 -5.44 7.12 3.10
N VAL A 63 -4.11 7.10 2.96
CA VAL A 63 -3.26 8.21 3.40
C VAL A 63 -3.44 9.44 2.51
N GLU A 64 -3.50 9.26 1.19
CA GLU A 64 -3.76 10.35 0.24
C GLU A 64 -5.09 11.06 0.53
N GLU A 65 -6.17 10.30 0.73
CA GLU A 65 -7.51 10.84 1.06
C GLU A 65 -7.46 11.70 2.33
N ARG A 66 -6.83 11.19 3.41
CA ARG A 66 -6.70 11.93 4.69
C ARG A 66 -5.83 13.18 4.57
N LEU A 67 -4.77 13.13 3.78
CA LEU A 67 -3.91 14.29 3.53
C LEU A 67 -4.67 15.38 2.77
N MET A 68 -5.49 15.00 1.79
CA MET A 68 -6.36 15.93 1.05
C MET A 68 -7.43 16.55 1.96
N GLU A 69 -8.06 15.75 2.82
CA GLU A 69 -8.98 16.25 3.86
C GLU A 69 -8.29 17.29 4.74
N LYS A 70 -7.09 16.98 5.23
CA LYS A 70 -6.34 17.90 6.10
C LYS A 70 -5.94 19.19 5.39
N LEU A 71 -5.57 19.10 4.11
CA LEU A 71 -5.26 20.27 3.28
C LEU A 71 -6.48 21.20 3.14
N ASN A 72 -7.66 20.61 2.90
CA ASN A 72 -8.91 21.36 2.83
C ASN A 72 -9.28 22.00 4.18
N GLU A 73 -9.10 21.30 5.30
CA GLU A 73 -9.29 21.87 6.63
C GLU A 73 -8.40 23.10 6.84
N LEU A 74 -7.09 22.99 6.57
CA LEU A 74 -6.14 24.09 6.73
C LEU A 74 -6.47 25.29 5.83
N ALA A 75 -6.88 25.03 4.59
CA ALA A 75 -7.27 26.07 3.64
C ALA A 75 -8.55 26.81 4.07
N ASN A 76 -9.49 26.12 4.72
CA ASN A 76 -10.73 26.72 5.22
C ASN A 76 -10.56 27.46 6.56
N SER A 77 -9.45 27.21 7.28
CA SER A 77 -9.17 27.78 8.60
C SER A 77 -7.87 28.61 8.62
N LEU A 78 -7.61 29.40 7.58
CA LEU A 78 -6.41 30.23 7.52
C LEU A 78 -6.45 31.35 8.59
N PRO A 79 -5.42 31.48 9.43
CA PRO A 79 -5.38 32.51 10.46
C PRO A 79 -5.09 33.90 9.86
N GLU A 80 -5.56 34.94 10.54
CA GLU A 80 -5.27 36.34 10.19
C GLU A 80 -3.87 36.77 10.65
N ASP A 81 -3.37 36.17 11.73
CA ASP A 81 -2.02 36.42 12.22
C ASP A 81 -0.97 35.87 11.23
N ILE A 82 -0.01 36.71 10.87
CA ILE A 82 0.96 36.41 9.81
C ILE A 82 1.89 35.27 10.22
N ASP A 83 2.32 35.20 11.48
CA ASP A 83 3.23 34.16 11.96
C ASP A 83 2.52 32.81 12.00
N GLU A 84 1.26 32.77 12.42
CA GLU A 84 0.42 31.57 12.35
C GLU A 84 0.08 31.17 10.90
N LEU A 85 -0.13 32.15 10.02
CA LEU A 85 -0.39 31.90 8.60
C LEU A 85 0.83 31.24 7.94
N GLU A 86 2.04 31.71 8.25
CA GLU A 86 3.28 31.10 7.75
C GLU A 86 3.40 29.64 8.18
N LYS A 87 3.06 29.33 9.44
CA LYS A 87 3.06 27.94 9.94
C LYS A 87 2.05 27.05 9.19
N HIS A 88 0.85 27.57 8.91
CA HIS A 88 -0.17 26.85 8.14
C HIS A 88 0.33 26.58 6.72
N LEU A 89 0.84 27.59 6.03
CA LEU A 89 1.35 27.46 4.66
C LEU A 89 2.51 26.46 4.58
N ARG A 90 3.44 26.48 5.55
CA ARG A 90 4.51 25.48 5.65
C ARG A 90 3.99 24.06 5.86
N ALA A 91 2.91 23.88 6.62
CA ALA A 91 2.28 22.57 6.79
C ALA A 91 1.61 22.11 5.49
N MET A 92 0.90 23.01 4.80
CA MET A 92 0.26 22.75 3.51
C MET A 92 1.29 22.36 2.45
N GLU A 93 2.42 23.08 2.37
CA GLU A 93 3.53 22.76 1.46
C GLU A 93 4.03 21.32 1.68
N LYS A 94 4.28 20.93 2.93
CA LYS A 94 4.68 19.55 3.27
C LYS A 94 3.64 18.51 2.88
N ILE A 95 2.35 18.81 3.06
CA ILE A 95 1.27 17.91 2.66
C ILE A 95 1.26 17.74 1.14
N ILE A 96 1.40 18.83 0.38
CA ILE A 96 1.45 18.80 -1.09
C ILE A 96 2.66 17.98 -1.56
N GLU A 97 3.85 18.22 -0.98
CA GLU A 97 5.05 17.43 -1.29
C GLU A 97 4.85 15.93 -1.05
N LEU A 98 4.20 15.56 0.05
CA LEU A 98 3.86 14.17 0.32
C LEU A 98 2.92 13.63 -0.75
N LEU A 99 1.80 14.32 -1.03
CA LEU A 99 0.84 13.91 -2.05
C LEU A 99 1.48 13.71 -3.44
N GLU A 100 2.41 14.58 -3.85
CA GLU A 100 3.16 14.40 -5.08
C GLU A 100 4.02 13.13 -5.09
N ARG A 101 4.64 12.79 -3.95
CA ARG A 101 5.40 11.54 -3.80
C ARG A 101 4.47 10.32 -3.89
N TYR A 102 3.29 10.38 -3.27
CA TYR A 102 2.28 9.31 -3.37
C TYR A 102 1.86 9.10 -4.84
N ARG A 103 1.55 10.16 -5.59
CA ARG A 103 1.22 10.06 -7.03
C ARG A 103 2.36 9.45 -7.87
N LYS A 104 3.61 9.80 -7.59
CA LYS A 104 4.78 9.23 -8.30
C LYS A 104 4.94 7.72 -8.04
N LEU A 105 4.59 7.24 -6.85
CA LEU A 105 4.64 5.82 -6.51
C LEU A 105 3.50 5.02 -7.16
N GLU A 106 2.36 5.64 -7.45
CA GLU A 106 1.26 5.00 -8.19
C GLU A 106 1.52 4.89 -9.71
N GLY A 107 2.28 5.83 -10.29
CA GLY A 107 2.60 5.87 -11.72
C GLY A 107 3.84 5.09 -12.16
N GLY A 108 4.48 4.34 -11.25
CA GLY A 108 5.63 3.49 -11.56
C GLY A 108 5.21 2.09 -11.96
N GLU A 109 4.95 1.89 -13.26
CA GLU A 109 5.01 0.57 -13.92
C GLU A 109 6.43 0.26 -14.40
#